data_AF-A0A3A4B693-F1
#
_entry.id   AF-A0A3A4B693-F1
#
_cell.length_a   1.000
_cell.length_b   1.000
_cell.length_c   1.000
_cell.angle_alpha   90.00
_cell.angle_beta   90.00
_cell.angle_gamma   90.00
#
_symmetry.space_group_name_H-M   'P 1'
#
loop_
_entity.id
_entity.type
_entity.pdbx_description
1 polymer ?
#
loop_
_entity_poly.entity_id
_entity_poly.type
_entity_poly.pdbx_seq_one_letter_code
_entity_poly.pdbx_strand_id
1 'polypeptide(L)'
;MSMGSSGDLGRRVAHRRARLGLTRGELAERAGIAPAYLAYLEERAARPAEPTLRRLADALRTTVGDLLGERTEVPPGPAVHRDPEELGREECLGLISPGGVARVAFAGPHGPTVLPVAYRVLPGAVVFRAVPGVDDALRAVPSLALQVDHIDDSTHAGWTVLIQGPARQEPGDRAPDPGTGPDPAAGSGSGPGPDSGSGLGSGPGPGSGVRFRLTPARVIGHRLHHL
;
A
#
# COMPACT_ATOMS: atom_id res chain seq x y z
N MET A 1 -15.86 -20.89 18.26
CA MET A 1 -16.37 -19.61 18.81
C MET A 1 -15.24 -18.93 19.55
N SER A 2 -14.52 -18.01 18.89
CA SER A 2 -13.43 -17.26 19.53
C SER A 2 -13.93 -15.85 19.81
N MET A 3 -13.90 -15.48 21.10
CA MET A 3 -14.40 -14.22 21.64
C MET A 3 -13.66 -13.04 20.98
N GLY A 4 -14.39 -12.24 20.19
CA GLY A 4 -13.93 -10.92 19.76
C GLY A 4 -13.49 -10.14 20.99
N SER A 5 -12.25 -9.66 20.99
CA SER A 5 -11.66 -9.06 22.18
C SER A 5 -12.50 -7.86 22.61
N SER A 6 -12.96 -7.86 23.87
CA SER A 6 -13.72 -6.76 24.46
C SER A 6 -12.97 -5.42 24.40
N GLY A 7 -11.65 -5.44 24.21
CA GLY A 7 -10.81 -4.26 24.03
C GLY A 7 -11.04 -3.53 22.71
N ASP A 8 -11.56 -4.20 21.69
CA ASP A 8 -11.81 -3.58 20.39
C ASP A 8 -13.16 -2.85 20.30
N LEU A 9 -14.09 -3.08 21.26
CA LEU A 9 -15.41 -2.45 21.29
C LEU A 9 -15.30 -0.93 21.39
N GLY A 10 -14.53 -0.43 22.37
CA GLY A 10 -14.34 1.00 22.59
C GLY A 10 -13.77 1.72 21.37
N ARG A 11 -12.77 1.10 20.72
CA ARG A 11 -12.19 1.59 19.47
C ARG A 11 -13.22 1.65 18.34
N ARG A 12 -14.06 0.62 18.17
CA ARG A 12 -15.10 0.59 17.13
C ARG A 12 -16.18 1.63 17.37
N VAL A 13 -16.62 1.81 18.62
CA VAL A 13 -17.55 2.87 19.03
C VAL A 13 -16.98 4.25 18.71
N ALA A 14 -15.75 4.55 19.17
CA ALA A 14 -15.09 5.83 18.92
C ALA A 14 -14.91 6.12 17.43
N HIS A 15 -14.49 5.12 16.66
CA HIS A 15 -14.31 5.23 15.21
C HIS A 15 -15.63 5.51 14.49
N ARG A 16 -16.70 4.74 14.79
CA ARG A 16 -18.01 4.94 14.16
C ARG A 16 -18.61 6.29 14.53
N ARG A 17 -18.45 6.72 15.78
CA ARG A 17 -18.86 8.05 16.25
C ARG A 17 -18.19 9.17 15.45
N ALA A 18 -16.87 9.11 15.27
CA ALA A 18 -16.12 10.11 14.52
C ALA A 18 -16.55 10.19 13.04
N ARG A 19 -16.85 9.05 12.39
CA ARG A 19 -17.37 9.01 11.02
C ARG A 19 -18.74 9.66 10.85
N LEU A 20 -19.57 9.62 11.89
CA LEU A 20 -20.87 10.28 11.91
C LEU A 20 -20.78 11.77 12.30
N GLY A 21 -19.57 12.29 12.55
CA GLY A 21 -19.36 13.67 13.00
C GLY A 21 -19.89 13.95 14.40
N LEU A 22 -20.08 12.91 15.22
CA LEU A 22 -20.66 13.05 16.55
C LEU A 22 -19.58 13.30 17.60
N THR A 23 -19.84 14.25 18.49
CA THR A 23 -19.12 14.39 19.75
C THR A 23 -19.51 13.25 20.71
N ARG A 24 -18.68 13.04 21.74
CA ARG A 24 -19.01 12.07 22.81
C ARG A 24 -20.34 12.43 23.50
N GLY A 25 -20.61 13.71 23.72
CA GLY A 25 -21.85 14.18 24.32
C GLY A 25 -23.07 13.81 23.49
N GLU A 26 -23.04 14.07 22.18
CA GLU A 26 -24.16 13.78 21.28
C GLU A 26 -24.43 12.28 21.13
N LEU A 27 -23.38 11.45 21.08
CA LEU A 27 -23.58 10.00 21.07
C LEU A 27 -24.18 9.51 22.39
N ALA A 28 -23.67 10.00 23.51
CA ALA A 28 -24.16 9.62 24.82
C ALA A 28 -25.65 9.99 25.00
N GLU A 29 -26.03 11.18 24.56
CA GLU A 29 -27.42 11.64 24.53
C GLU A 29 -28.29 10.74 23.65
N ARG A 30 -27.87 10.47 22.40
CA ARG A 30 -28.60 9.59 21.47
C ARG A 30 -28.75 8.16 21.98
N ALA A 31 -27.74 7.63 22.66
CA ALA A 31 -27.77 6.29 23.24
C ALA A 31 -28.43 6.24 24.64
N GLY A 32 -28.82 7.39 25.20
CA GLY A 32 -29.40 7.47 26.55
C GLY A 32 -28.46 6.95 27.63
N ILE A 33 -27.16 7.26 27.53
CA ILE A 33 -26.12 6.90 28.51
C ILE A 33 -25.39 8.15 29.00
N ALA A 34 -24.74 8.05 30.16
CA ALA A 34 -23.95 9.16 30.68
C ALA A 34 -22.70 9.41 29.80
N PRO A 35 -22.35 10.67 29.47
CA PRO A 35 -21.14 11.00 28.71
C PRO A 35 -19.85 10.45 29.32
N ALA A 36 -19.76 10.43 30.66
CA ALA A 36 -18.64 9.84 31.38
C ALA A 36 -18.56 8.31 31.20
N TYR A 37 -19.70 7.64 31.11
CA TYR A 37 -19.75 6.20 30.83
C TYR A 37 -19.32 5.90 29.39
N LEU A 38 -19.71 6.73 28.42
CA LEU A 38 -19.22 6.60 27.05
C LEU A 38 -17.70 6.81 26.96
N ALA A 39 -17.16 7.84 27.63
CA ALA A 39 -15.71 8.07 27.67
C ALA A 39 -14.98 6.86 28.27
N TYR A 40 -15.49 6.31 29.37
CA TYR A 40 -14.97 5.09 29.98
C TYR A 40 -14.99 3.89 29.01
N LEU A 41 -16.07 3.71 28.25
CA LEU A 41 -16.19 2.65 27.24
C LEU A 41 -15.20 2.83 26.07
N GLU A 42 -14.92 4.06 25.64
CA GLU A 42 -13.97 4.34 24.56
C GLU A 42 -12.50 4.20 24.99
N GLU A 43 -12.20 4.49 26.25
CA GLU A 43 -10.82 4.56 26.76
C GLU A 43 -10.36 3.27 27.44
N ARG A 44 -11.29 2.39 27.85
CA ARG A 44 -10.97 1.15 28.56
C ARG A 44 -11.68 -0.05 27.94
N ALA A 45 -11.02 -1.21 28.04
CA ALA A 45 -11.63 -2.49 27.69
C ALA A 45 -12.73 -2.84 28.70
N ALA A 46 -13.96 -2.43 28.39
CA ALA A 46 -15.14 -2.64 29.21
C ALA A 46 -16.20 -3.49 28.47
N ARG A 47 -16.96 -4.28 29.22
CA ARG A 47 -18.09 -5.07 28.72
C ARG A 47 -19.40 -4.43 29.17
N PRO A 48 -20.01 -3.54 28.37
CA PRO A 48 -21.33 -3.02 28.67
C PRO A 48 -22.37 -4.14 28.61
N ALA A 49 -23.45 -3.98 29.38
CA ALA A 49 -24.59 -4.88 29.31
C ALA A 49 -25.27 -4.81 27.94
N GLU A 50 -25.91 -5.90 27.51
CA GLU A 50 -26.59 -6.01 26.21
C GLU A 50 -27.57 -4.86 25.90
N PRO A 51 -28.40 -4.36 26.84
CA PRO A 51 -29.30 -3.24 26.57
C PRO A 51 -28.55 -1.95 26.21
N THR A 52 -27.34 -1.76 26.73
CA THR A 52 -26.49 -0.61 26.41
C THR A 52 -25.79 -0.80 25.05
N LEU A 53 -25.38 -2.02 24.71
CA LEU A 53 -24.86 -2.33 23.38
C LEU A 53 -25.89 -2.05 22.28
N ARG A 54 -27.16 -2.44 22.48
CA ARG A 54 -28.25 -2.18 21.53
C ARG A 54 -28.46 -0.68 21.32
N ARG A 55 -28.57 0.09 22.40
CA ARG A 55 -28.73 1.55 22.33
C ARG A 55 -27.55 2.25 21.64
N LEU A 56 -26.33 1.79 21.89
CA LEU A 56 -25.14 2.28 21.19
C LEU A 56 -25.16 1.93 19.70
N ALA A 57 -25.55 0.70 19.35
CA ALA A 57 -25.67 0.25 17.96
C ALA A 57 -26.70 1.09 17.18
N ASP A 58 -27.87 1.32 17.78
CA ASP A 58 -28.93 2.14 17.20
C ASP A 58 -28.46 3.59 16.99
N ALA A 59 -27.85 4.20 18.01
CA ALA A 59 -27.35 5.58 17.94
C ALA A 59 -26.20 5.75 16.91
N LEU A 60 -25.42 4.70 16.69
CA LEU A 60 -24.30 4.65 15.74
C LEU A 60 -24.69 4.12 14.34
N ARG A 61 -25.98 3.81 14.12
CA ARG A 61 -26.49 3.23 12.87
C ARG A 61 -25.66 2.02 12.43
N THR A 62 -25.52 1.05 13.32
CA THR A 62 -24.75 -0.20 13.13
C THR A 62 -25.41 -1.33 13.92
N THR A 63 -24.86 -2.54 13.89
CA THR A 63 -25.39 -3.68 14.66
C THR A 63 -24.58 -3.96 15.93
N VAL A 64 -25.17 -4.69 16.87
CA VAL A 64 -24.44 -5.19 18.04
C VAL A 64 -23.30 -6.14 17.62
N GLY A 65 -23.50 -6.95 16.59
CA GLY A 65 -22.47 -7.82 16.02
C GLY A 65 -21.26 -7.04 15.52
N ASP A 66 -21.47 -5.98 14.74
CA ASP A 66 -20.41 -5.08 14.27
C ASP A 66 -19.62 -4.46 15.43
N LEU A 67 -20.34 -4.00 16.47
CA LEU A 67 -19.73 -3.43 17.68
C LEU A 67 -18.93 -4.47 18.47
N LEU A 68 -19.40 -5.71 18.54
CA LEU A 68 -18.70 -6.81 19.19
C LEU A 68 -17.58 -7.41 18.32
N GLY A 69 -17.51 -7.01 17.04
CA GLY A 69 -16.54 -7.55 16.09
C GLY A 69 -16.85 -8.99 15.72
N GLU A 70 -18.10 -9.42 15.88
CA GLU A 70 -18.60 -10.64 15.26
C GLU A 70 -18.52 -10.40 13.77
N ARG A 71 -17.52 -10.99 13.10
CA ARG A 71 -17.50 -11.08 11.65
C ARG A 71 -18.75 -11.86 11.27
N THR A 72 -19.86 -11.15 11.01
CA THR A 72 -21.00 -11.76 10.36
C THR A 72 -20.52 -12.02 8.95
N GLU A 73 -20.02 -13.22 8.69
CA GLU A 73 -20.17 -13.81 7.38
C GLU A 73 -21.68 -13.78 7.11
N VAL A 74 -22.14 -12.73 6.45
CA VAL A 74 -23.48 -12.66 5.89
C VAL A 74 -23.58 -13.91 5.01
N PRO A 75 -24.52 -14.84 5.27
CA PRO A 75 -24.74 -15.94 4.34
C PRO A 75 -25.02 -15.28 2.98
N PRO A 76 -24.40 -15.73 1.88
CA PRO A 76 -24.68 -15.13 0.60
C PRO A 76 -26.14 -15.42 0.24
N GLY A 77 -27.06 -14.54 0.62
CA GLY A 77 -28.12 -14.16 -0.31
C GLY A 77 -27.41 -13.77 -1.60
N PRO A 78 -27.96 -14.09 -2.79
CA PRO A 78 -27.24 -13.98 -4.05
C PRO A 78 -26.57 -12.62 -4.08
N ALA A 79 -25.26 -12.60 -3.86
CA ALA A 79 -24.49 -11.40 -3.93
C ALA A 79 -24.73 -10.95 -5.35
N VAL A 80 -25.41 -9.82 -5.51
CA VAL A 80 -25.46 -9.16 -6.80
C VAL A 80 -24.03 -8.63 -6.97
N HIS A 81 -23.10 -9.54 -7.26
CA HIS A 81 -21.77 -9.20 -7.72
C HIS A 81 -22.03 -8.45 -9.01
N ARG A 82 -22.04 -7.13 -8.91
CA ARG A 82 -21.99 -6.32 -10.10
C ARG A 82 -20.65 -6.65 -10.73
N ASP A 83 -20.68 -7.22 -11.93
CA ASP A 83 -19.46 -7.56 -12.65
C ASP A 83 -18.54 -6.32 -12.67
N PRO A 84 -17.24 -6.50 -12.36
CA PRO A 84 -16.30 -5.40 -12.42
C PRO A 84 -16.34 -4.76 -13.81
N GLU A 85 -16.47 -3.44 -13.85
CA GLU A 85 -16.48 -2.70 -15.11
C GLU A 85 -15.06 -2.65 -15.66
N GLU A 86 -14.87 -3.09 -16.91
CA GLU A 86 -13.56 -3.01 -17.57
C GLU A 86 -13.16 -1.54 -17.80
N LEU A 87 -11.92 -1.22 -17.46
CA LEU A 87 -11.34 0.11 -17.66
C LEU A 87 -10.51 0.15 -18.94
N GLY A 88 -10.65 1.24 -19.69
CA GLY A 88 -9.83 1.51 -20.86
C GLY A 88 -8.36 1.72 -20.50
N ARG A 89 -7.45 1.49 -21.46
CA ARG A 89 -6.00 1.60 -21.24
C ARG A 89 -5.57 2.98 -20.72
N GLU A 90 -6.09 4.06 -21.30
CA GLU A 90 -5.74 5.43 -20.91
C GLU A 90 -6.20 5.75 -19.49
N GLU A 91 -7.41 5.32 -19.13
CA GLU A 91 -7.95 5.47 -17.79
C GLU A 91 -7.13 4.69 -16.76
N CYS A 92 -6.75 3.45 -17.06
CA CYS A 92 -5.84 2.66 -16.22
C CYS A 92 -4.54 3.40 -15.94
N LEU A 93 -3.90 3.94 -16.98
CA LEU A 93 -2.65 4.67 -16.87
C LEU A 93 -2.82 5.99 -16.11
N GLY A 94 -3.96 6.66 -16.26
CA GLY A 94 -4.32 7.85 -15.49
C GLY A 94 -4.43 7.56 -13.99
N LEU A 95 -5.12 6.46 -13.62
CA LEU A 95 -5.32 6.06 -12.22
C LEU A 95 -4.01 5.78 -11.48
N ILE A 96 -3.04 5.16 -12.16
CA ILE A 96 -1.72 4.83 -11.56
C ILE A 96 -0.68 5.95 -11.71
N SER A 97 -0.98 7.01 -12.46
CA SER A 97 -0.03 8.10 -12.75
C SER A 97 0.56 8.81 -11.51
N PRO A 98 -0.16 8.95 -10.38
CA PRO A 98 0.42 9.54 -9.16
C PRO A 98 1.62 8.76 -8.61
N GLY A 99 1.78 7.49 -9.02
CA GLY A 99 2.77 6.58 -8.48
C GLY A 99 2.42 6.16 -7.05
N GLY A 100 3.37 5.48 -6.40
CA GLY A 100 3.17 4.98 -5.04
C GLY A 100 3.81 3.62 -4.87
N VAL A 101 3.07 2.70 -4.25
CA VAL A 101 3.49 1.30 -4.07
C VAL A 101 2.68 0.42 -5.03
N ALA A 102 3.38 -0.47 -5.72
CA ALA A 102 2.81 -1.52 -6.56
C ALA A 102 3.27 -2.89 -6.07
N ARG A 103 2.65 -3.95 -6.59
CA ARG A 103 3.08 -5.33 -6.40
C ARG A 103 3.64 -5.86 -7.71
N VAL A 104 4.90 -6.27 -7.73
CA VAL A 104 5.52 -6.90 -8.90
C VAL A 104 5.48 -8.41 -8.72
N ALA A 105 4.88 -9.10 -9.69
CA ALA A 105 4.79 -10.54 -9.78
C ALA A 105 5.64 -11.07 -10.93
N PHE A 106 6.48 -12.07 -10.66
CA PHE A 106 7.33 -12.72 -11.64
C PHE A 106 7.57 -14.19 -11.29
N ALA A 107 7.96 -14.99 -12.30
CA ALA A 107 8.31 -16.39 -12.11
C ALA A 107 9.79 -16.50 -11.75
N GLY A 108 10.11 -16.60 -10.46
CA GLY A 108 11.48 -16.74 -9.98
C GLY A 108 11.94 -18.21 -9.89
N PRO A 109 13.21 -18.45 -9.49
CA PRO A 109 13.76 -19.80 -9.34
C PRO A 109 13.02 -20.69 -8.33
N HIS A 110 12.37 -20.09 -7.33
CA HIS A 110 11.59 -20.78 -6.30
C HIS A 110 10.07 -20.78 -6.60
N GLY A 111 9.68 -20.41 -7.82
CA GLY A 111 8.29 -20.29 -8.25
C GLY A 111 7.77 -18.84 -8.28
N PRO A 112 6.44 -18.65 -8.39
CA PRO A 112 5.83 -17.33 -8.45
C PRO A 112 6.16 -16.49 -7.22
N THR A 113 6.70 -15.30 -7.43
CA THR A 113 7.11 -14.37 -6.37
C THR A 113 6.37 -13.05 -6.57
N VAL A 114 5.84 -12.48 -5.49
CA VAL A 114 5.16 -11.18 -5.49
C VAL A 114 5.79 -10.28 -4.42
N LEU A 115 6.27 -9.10 -4.82
CA LEU A 115 6.96 -8.18 -3.92
C LEU A 115 6.43 -6.75 -4.04
N PRO A 116 6.31 -6.02 -2.93
CA PRO A 116 5.96 -4.60 -2.98
C PRO A 116 7.14 -3.79 -3.51
N VAL A 117 6.87 -2.84 -4.41
CA VAL A 117 7.88 -1.94 -4.99
C VAL A 117 7.35 -0.52 -5.07
N ALA A 118 8.21 0.46 -4.82
CA ALA A 118 7.91 1.85 -5.15
C ALA A 118 7.99 2.04 -6.68
N TYR A 119 7.01 2.73 -7.27
CA TYR A 119 6.95 2.96 -8.71
C TYR A 119 6.59 4.39 -9.09
N ARG A 120 6.89 4.72 -10.35
CA ARG A 120 6.52 5.93 -11.06
C ARG A 120 6.11 5.59 -12.48
N VAL A 121 5.20 6.38 -13.04
CA VAL A 121 4.78 6.29 -14.43
C VAL A 121 5.55 7.32 -15.25
N LEU A 122 6.14 6.87 -16.35
CA LEU A 122 6.78 7.71 -17.37
C LEU A 122 6.04 7.53 -18.70
N PRO A 123 6.25 8.42 -19.69
CA PRO A 123 5.71 8.22 -21.02
C PRO A 123 6.06 6.83 -21.58
N GLY A 124 5.04 6.00 -21.79
CA GLY A 124 5.17 4.64 -22.33
C GLY A 124 5.81 3.59 -21.42
N ALA A 125 6.06 3.88 -20.13
CA ALA A 125 6.66 2.91 -19.22
C ALA A 125 6.29 3.10 -17.74
N VAL A 126 6.41 2.03 -16.97
CA VAL A 126 6.38 2.07 -15.51
C VAL A 126 7.76 1.75 -14.99
N VAL A 127 8.35 2.66 -14.22
CA VAL A 127 9.66 2.47 -13.60
C VAL A 127 9.45 2.14 -12.13
N PHE A 128 10.09 1.08 -11.67
CA PHE A 128 10.08 0.68 -10.26
C PHE A 128 11.48 0.37 -9.77
N ARG A 129 11.65 0.42 -8.45
CA ARG A 129 12.90 0.01 -7.79
C ARG A 129 12.77 -1.43 -7.31
N ALA A 130 13.72 -2.28 -7.70
CA ALA A 130 13.78 -3.65 -7.22
C ALA A 130 14.08 -3.70 -5.71
N VAL A 131 13.49 -4.69 -5.04
CA VAL A 131 13.91 -5.07 -3.70
C VAL A 131 15.34 -5.65 -3.80
N PRO A 132 16.25 -5.35 -2.86
CA PRO A 132 17.59 -5.94 -2.88
C PRO A 132 17.56 -7.47 -2.92
N GLY A 133 18.38 -8.07 -3.78
CA GLY A 133 18.55 -9.53 -3.86
C GLY A 133 17.61 -10.24 -4.83
N VAL A 134 16.73 -9.53 -5.54
CA VAL A 134 15.86 -10.12 -6.58
C VAL A 134 16.12 -9.60 -7.98
N ASP A 135 17.08 -8.69 -8.14
CA ASP A 135 17.40 -8.07 -9.43
C ASP A 135 17.91 -9.07 -10.49
N ASP A 136 18.68 -10.09 -10.13
CA ASP A 136 19.04 -11.18 -11.07
C ASP A 136 17.81 -11.97 -11.55
N ALA A 137 16.90 -12.30 -10.64
CA ALA A 137 15.68 -13.02 -10.99
C ALA A 137 14.77 -12.16 -11.90
N LEU A 138 14.68 -10.86 -11.64
CA LEU A 138 13.96 -9.91 -12.49
C LEU A 138 14.61 -9.74 -13.87
N ARG A 139 15.95 -9.79 -13.98
CA ARG A 139 16.67 -9.77 -15.26
C ARG A 139 16.46 -11.05 -16.08
N ALA A 140 16.30 -12.18 -15.41
CA ALA A 140 16.17 -13.49 -16.06
C ALA A 140 14.77 -13.76 -16.65
N VAL A 141 13.73 -13.06 -16.18
CA VAL A 141 12.36 -13.28 -16.68
C VAL A 141 12.09 -12.51 -17.97
N PRO A 142 11.41 -13.12 -18.97
CA PRO A 142 11.07 -12.43 -20.23
C PRO A 142 9.99 -11.37 -20.05
N SER A 143 9.12 -11.55 -19.05
CA SER A 143 8.03 -10.65 -18.72
C SER A 143 7.69 -10.77 -17.24
N LEU A 144 7.17 -9.67 -16.68
CA LEU A 144 6.60 -9.63 -15.34
C LEU A 144 5.23 -8.95 -15.37
N ALA A 145 4.55 -8.99 -14.22
CA ALA A 145 3.31 -8.26 -14.01
C ALA A 145 3.48 -7.25 -12.86
N LEU A 146 2.88 -6.08 -12.98
CA LEU A 146 2.82 -5.06 -11.96
C LEU A 146 1.36 -4.72 -11.68
N GLN A 147 0.94 -4.87 -10.43
CA GLN A 147 -0.42 -4.62 -9.97
C GLN A 147 -0.47 -3.41 -9.04
N VAL A 148 -1.49 -2.59 -9.22
CA VAL A 148 -1.86 -1.47 -8.34
C VAL A 148 -3.34 -1.54 -8.07
N ASP A 149 -3.73 -1.37 -6.81
CA ASP A 149 -5.12 -1.35 -6.37
C ASP A 149 -5.37 -0.14 -5.49
N HIS A 150 -6.59 0.38 -5.58
CA HIS A 150 -7.14 1.32 -4.61
C HIS A 150 -8.56 0.87 -4.30
N ILE A 151 -8.77 0.40 -3.08
CA ILE A 151 -10.08 -0.06 -2.60
C ILE A 151 -10.42 0.77 -1.38
N ASP A 152 -11.61 1.38 -1.39
CA ASP A 152 -12.17 2.04 -0.23
C ASP A 152 -12.82 0.98 0.67
N ASP A 153 -12.21 0.73 1.83
CA ASP A 153 -12.66 -0.28 2.80
C ASP A 153 -14.10 -0.08 3.29
N SER A 154 -14.67 1.12 3.13
CA SER A 154 -15.99 1.46 3.65
C SER A 154 -17.12 1.27 2.64
N THR A 155 -16.81 1.41 1.36
CA THR A 155 -17.77 1.23 0.27
C THR A 155 -17.52 -0.06 -0.51
N HIS A 156 -16.38 -0.71 -0.27
CA HIS A 156 -15.84 -1.79 -1.09
C HIS A 156 -15.71 -1.44 -2.59
N ALA A 157 -15.85 -0.16 -2.93
CA ALA A 157 -15.66 0.36 -4.27
C ALA A 157 -14.18 0.69 -4.48
N GLY A 158 -13.75 0.69 -5.73
CA GLY A 158 -12.35 0.93 -6.04
C GLY A 158 -11.98 0.58 -7.46
N TRP A 159 -10.69 0.43 -7.69
CA TRP A 159 -10.16 -0.01 -8.96
C TRP A 159 -8.90 -0.85 -8.76
N THR A 160 -8.64 -1.69 -9.75
CA THR A 160 -7.41 -2.46 -9.88
C THR A 160 -6.86 -2.30 -11.28
N VAL A 161 -5.54 -2.20 -11.40
CA VAL A 161 -4.81 -2.11 -12.67
C VAL A 161 -3.69 -3.14 -12.64
N LEU A 162 -3.65 -3.99 -13.66
CA LEU A 162 -2.57 -4.94 -13.94
C LEU A 162 -1.87 -4.56 -15.24
N ILE A 163 -0.55 -4.43 -15.17
CA ILE A 163 0.31 -4.19 -16.32
C ILE A 163 1.21 -5.40 -16.51
N GLN A 164 1.25 -5.95 -17.71
CA GLN A 164 2.14 -7.05 -18.07
C GLN A 164 3.05 -6.63 -19.20
N GLY A 165 4.31 -7.03 -19.14
CA GLY A 165 5.26 -6.78 -20.21
C GLY A 165 6.72 -7.01 -19.81
N PRO A 166 7.64 -6.81 -20.77
CA PRO A 166 9.07 -6.94 -20.53
C PRO A 166 9.54 -5.82 -19.60
N ALA A 167 10.41 -6.18 -18.66
CA ALA A 167 11.13 -5.24 -17.83
C ALA A 167 12.62 -5.31 -18.13
N ARG A 168 13.26 -4.15 -18.27
CA ARG A 168 14.70 -4.04 -18.43
C ARG A 168 15.26 -3.21 -17.30
N GLN A 169 16.44 -3.56 -16.83
CA GLN A 169 17.16 -2.70 -15.90
C GLN A 169 17.41 -1.35 -16.59
N GLU A 170 17.04 -0.27 -15.91
CA GLU A 170 17.47 1.06 -16.32
C GLU A 170 18.98 1.18 -16.06
N PRO A 171 19.76 1.76 -16.99
CA PRO A 171 21.11 2.15 -16.69
C PRO A 171 21.11 2.93 -15.38
N GLY A 172 21.95 2.52 -14.43
CA GLY A 172 22.13 3.29 -13.20
C GLY A 172 22.47 4.73 -13.60
N ASP A 173 21.91 5.70 -12.88
CA ASP A 173 22.38 7.08 -12.97
C ASP A 173 23.81 7.04 -12.41
N ARG A 174 24.77 6.70 -13.28
CA ARG A 174 26.17 6.93 -12.99
C ARG A 174 26.24 8.44 -12.95
N ALA A 175 26.25 8.99 -11.74
CA ALA A 175 26.70 10.35 -11.55
C ALA A 175 27.92 10.54 -12.47
N PRO A 176 27.93 11.56 -13.35
CA PRO A 176 29.08 11.81 -14.19
C PRO A 176 30.29 11.79 -13.28
N ASP A 177 31.29 10.99 -13.66
CA ASP A 177 32.56 10.97 -12.94
C ASP A 177 33.03 12.42 -12.80
N PRO A 178 33.24 12.96 -11.57
CA PRO A 178 33.79 14.29 -11.42
C PRO A 178 35.21 14.43 -12.02
N GLY A 179 35.77 13.38 -12.63
CA GLY A 179 37.09 13.36 -13.24
C GLY A 179 37.19 13.47 -14.77
N THR A 180 36.11 13.58 -15.57
CA THR A 180 36.29 13.83 -17.03
C THR A 180 36.13 15.31 -17.37
N GLY A 181 37.07 16.12 -16.86
CA GLY A 181 37.39 17.40 -17.48
C GLY A 181 38.26 17.17 -18.73
N PRO A 182 38.24 18.08 -19.73
CA PRO A 182 39.11 17.99 -20.89
C PRO A 182 40.57 18.11 -20.45
N ASP A 183 41.39 17.19 -20.94
CA ASP A 183 42.82 17.05 -20.68
C ASP A 183 43.60 18.36 -20.97
N PRO A 184 44.41 18.88 -20.02
CA PRO A 184 45.48 19.81 -20.34
C PRO A 184 46.83 19.17 -20.03
N ALA A 185 47.66 19.08 -21.06
CA ALA A 185 49.02 18.57 -20.99
C ALA A 185 49.93 19.33 -19.99
N ALA A 186 50.84 18.56 -19.39
CA ALA A 186 52.21 18.87 -18.98
C ALA A 186 52.46 19.80 -17.76
N GLY A 187 53.20 19.27 -16.77
CA GLY A 187 53.91 20.06 -15.76
C GLY A 187 54.41 19.24 -14.57
N SER A 188 55.70 18.90 -14.60
CA SER A 188 56.51 18.14 -13.62
C SER A 188 56.50 18.64 -12.16
N GLY A 189 56.67 17.71 -11.20
CA GLY A 189 57.16 18.02 -9.84
C GLY A 189 57.18 16.83 -8.88
N SER A 190 58.37 16.43 -8.42
CA SER A 190 58.69 15.28 -7.56
C SER A 190 58.33 15.44 -6.07
N GLY A 191 58.10 14.32 -5.36
CA GLY A 191 58.41 14.17 -3.92
C GLY A 191 57.44 13.29 -3.09
N PRO A 192 57.91 12.35 -2.22
CA PRO A 192 57.10 11.25 -1.68
C PRO A 192 56.67 11.39 -0.20
N GLY A 193 55.67 10.61 0.24
CA GLY A 193 55.32 10.43 1.67
C GLY A 193 53.98 9.70 1.87
N PRO A 194 53.76 9.01 3.01
CA PRO A 194 53.30 7.62 3.01
C PRO A 194 51.82 7.39 3.41
N ASP A 195 51.35 6.21 2.98
CA ASP A 195 50.40 5.29 3.62
C ASP A 195 49.43 5.86 4.66
N SER A 196 48.15 5.87 4.28
CA SER A 196 47.05 5.66 5.22
C SER A 196 45.97 4.87 4.51
N GLY A 197 46.05 3.55 4.64
CA GLY A 197 44.95 2.66 4.37
C GLY A 197 43.79 2.98 5.29
N SER A 198 42.69 3.43 4.71
CA SER A 198 41.36 3.43 5.34
C SER A 198 40.33 3.36 4.23
N GLY A 199 40.26 2.20 3.60
CA GLY A 199 39.12 1.80 2.80
C GLY A 199 37.92 1.59 3.72
N LEU A 200 37.30 2.69 4.15
CA LEU A 200 35.91 2.66 4.56
C LEU A 200 35.11 2.44 3.29
N GLY A 201 34.83 1.16 3.02
CA GLY A 201 33.85 0.75 2.04
C GLY A 201 32.62 1.60 2.24
N SER A 202 32.38 2.51 1.29
CA SER A 202 31.13 3.23 1.18
C SER A 202 30.06 2.18 0.93
N GLY A 203 29.47 1.69 2.01
CA GLY A 203 28.25 0.90 1.96
C GLY A 203 27.23 1.67 1.12
N PRO A 204 26.49 1.00 0.23
CA PRO A 204 25.64 1.70 -0.71
C PRO A 204 24.57 2.46 0.10
N GLY A 205 24.59 3.78 0.01
CA GLY A 205 23.67 4.65 0.73
C GLY A 205 22.20 4.35 0.39
N PRO A 206 21.25 4.92 1.16
CA PRO A 206 19.81 4.58 1.13
C PRO A 206 19.05 4.99 -0.17
N GLY A 207 19.74 5.13 -1.30
CA GLY A 207 19.17 5.43 -2.63
C GLY A 207 19.58 4.47 -3.76
N SER A 208 20.28 3.37 -3.43
CA SER A 208 21.09 2.55 -4.37
C SER A 208 20.38 1.35 -5.02
N GLY A 209 19.08 1.16 -4.82
CA GLY A 209 18.39 -0.02 -5.40
C GLY A 209 18.30 0.06 -6.94
N VAL A 210 18.53 -1.07 -7.62
CA VAL A 210 18.44 -1.18 -9.09
C VAL A 210 17.04 -0.78 -9.57
N ARG A 211 16.97 0.06 -10.61
CA ARG A 211 15.70 0.45 -11.24
C ARG A 211 15.42 -0.44 -12.45
N PHE A 212 14.14 -0.75 -12.65
CA PHE A 212 13.64 -1.46 -13.81
C PHE A 212 12.56 -0.66 -14.51
N ARG A 213 12.59 -0.65 -15.84
CA ARG A 213 11.58 -0.08 -16.73
C ARG A 213 10.74 -1.20 -17.32
N LEU A 214 9.49 -1.28 -16.87
CA LEU A 214 8.44 -2.13 -17.45
C LEU A 214 7.79 -1.41 -18.63
N THR A 215 7.82 -2.05 -19.80
CA THR A 215 7.12 -1.56 -20.99
C THR A 215 5.73 -2.22 -21.07
N PRO A 216 4.62 -1.47 -20.97
CA PRO A 216 3.26 -2.05 -20.95
C PRO A 216 2.89 -2.72 -22.28
N ALA A 217 2.97 -4.05 -22.34
CA ALA A 217 2.48 -4.84 -23.47
C ALA A 217 0.97 -5.08 -23.36
N ARG A 218 0.50 -5.43 -22.15
CA ARG A 218 -0.92 -5.58 -21.82
C ARG A 218 -1.25 -4.76 -20.59
N VAL A 219 -2.39 -4.08 -20.63
CA VAL A 219 -2.95 -3.31 -19.52
C VAL A 219 -4.38 -3.79 -19.34
N ILE A 220 -4.72 -4.18 -18.12
CA ILE A 220 -6.05 -4.63 -17.73
C ILE A 220 -6.44 -3.79 -16.53
N GLY A 221 -7.62 -3.22 -16.54
CA GLY A 221 -8.15 -2.57 -15.36
C GLY A 221 -9.59 -2.93 -15.14
N HIS A 222 -9.99 -2.93 -13.88
CA HIS A 222 -11.37 -3.10 -13.49
C HIS A 222 -11.74 -2.07 -12.44
N ARG A 223 -12.95 -1.54 -12.54
CA ARG A 223 -13.61 -0.75 -11.51
C ARG A 223 -14.57 -1.64 -10.75
N LEU A 224 -14.39 -1.62 -9.43
CA LEU A 224 -15.26 -2.28 -8.48
C LEU A 224 -16.28 -1.25 -8.01
N HIS A 225 -17.55 -1.56 -8.21
CA HIS A 225 -18.65 -0.79 -7.67
C HIS A 225 -19.00 -1.32 -6.26
N HIS A 226 -19.76 -0.53 -5.50
CA HIS A 226 -20.25 -0.94 -4.18
C HIS A 226 -20.87 -2.35 -4.24
N LEU A 227 -20.52 -3.18 -3.24
CA LEU A 227 -21.15 -4.47 -2.99
C LEU A 227 -22.43 -4.29 -2.16
#